data_AF-A0A2M7SXQ7-F1
#
_entry.id   AF-A0A2M7SXQ7-F1
#
_cell.length_a   1.000
_cell.length_b   1.000
_cell.length_c   1.000
_cell.angle_alpha   90.00
_cell.angle_beta   90.00
_cell.angle_gamma   90.00
#
_symmetry.space_group_name_H-M   'P 1'
#
loop_
_entity.id
_entity.type
_entity.pdbx_description
1 polymer ?
#
loop_
_entity_poly.entity_id
_entity_poly.type
_entity_poly.pdbx_seq_one_letter_code
_entity_poly.pdbx_strand_id
1 'polypeptide(L)'
;MFQVVQDVKGGKVKMMDVPVPACGDNEILVKVRASLISAGTEKMVMDFAEKSLLGKAQARPDLVQKVLQKMRKDGVAETVASVFARLDEPMPLGYSMAGEVVAVGTKLSAEFKIGDRVAGAGAGLANHADYVALPRNLTVPIPSGVPYEEACYATLGAIALHGVRNAAVGIGDRVLVVGLGLVGQLATQLAVAAGADVAALDMDVGRCDLAVQGGATAACTPADLSPISSIHAGRGFDAVLLCAATESDALMQQAADLARDRARVILVGKVGTRFDYASYMKKELTVGVSRSYGAGRYDPAFEQVGLSYPVGYVPHTERDNLAEVLRLMALGKVRPDVLTTHTFNFKNALEAYDMIKHKKAFLGIVLAYEETEGETEVLGGAAEVNGAATGVRVSRDEVGVGFLGVGSFARTVLLPTLVKVAGAHVVRLVSKGGLSAAGARDKFAKTA
;
A
#
# COMPACT_ATOMS: atom_id res chain seq x y z
N MET A 1 -15.75 -9.48 10.58
CA MET A 1 -15.25 -9.29 9.19
C MET A 1 -13.86 -9.89 9.11
N PHE A 2 -13.50 -10.45 7.97
CA PHE A 2 -12.18 -11.02 7.76
C PHE A 2 -11.19 -9.97 7.27
N GLN A 3 -9.96 -10.10 7.75
CA GLN A 3 -8.83 -9.28 7.34
C GLN A 3 -7.55 -10.12 7.30
N VAL A 4 -6.74 -9.92 6.25
CA VAL A 4 -5.43 -10.56 6.14
C VAL A 4 -4.39 -9.77 6.92
N VAL A 5 -3.61 -10.49 7.73
CA VAL A 5 -2.51 -9.93 8.50
C VAL A 5 -1.29 -10.82 8.45
N GLN A 6 -0.15 -10.22 8.76
CA GLN A 6 1.09 -10.93 9.03
C GLN A 6 1.46 -10.86 10.51
N ASP A 7 1.78 -12.01 11.09
CA ASP A 7 2.42 -12.09 12.41
C ASP A 7 3.87 -11.61 12.30
N VAL A 8 4.22 -10.52 12.99
CA VAL A 8 5.57 -9.93 12.94
C VAL A 8 6.59 -10.76 13.71
N LYS A 9 6.17 -11.62 14.65
CA LYS A 9 7.05 -12.49 15.42
C LYS A 9 7.34 -13.79 14.70
N GLY A 10 6.32 -14.41 14.12
CA GLY A 10 6.40 -15.71 13.45
C GLY A 10 6.50 -15.67 11.92
N GLY A 11 6.28 -14.51 11.30
CA GLY A 11 6.27 -14.33 9.84
C GLY A 11 5.05 -14.91 9.11
N LYS A 12 4.19 -15.68 9.80
CA LYS A 12 3.04 -16.36 9.20
C LYS A 12 1.96 -15.35 8.79
N VAL A 13 1.49 -15.47 7.54
CA VAL A 13 0.30 -14.77 7.06
C VAL A 13 -0.94 -15.54 7.54
N LYS A 14 -1.94 -14.84 8.04
CA LYS A 14 -3.19 -15.42 8.53
C LYS A 14 -4.37 -14.51 8.23
N MET A 15 -5.55 -15.12 8.15
CA MET A 15 -6.82 -14.41 8.14
C MET A 15 -7.33 -14.28 9.58
N MET A 16 -7.75 -13.08 9.98
CA MET A 16 -8.31 -12.80 11.30
C MET A 16 -9.75 -12.32 11.17
N ASP A 17 -10.62 -12.80 12.06
CA ASP A 17 -11.94 -12.21 12.28
C ASP A 17 -11.82 -11.02 13.25
N VAL A 18 -12.14 -9.85 12.73
CA VAL A 18 -12.05 -8.55 13.39
C VAL A 18 -13.37 -7.79 13.27
N PRO A 19 -13.70 -6.89 14.22
CA PRO A 19 -14.85 -6.00 14.06
C PRO A 19 -14.71 -5.09 12.83
N VAL A 20 -15.84 -4.73 12.22
CA VAL A 20 -15.88 -3.71 11.17
C VAL A 20 -15.39 -2.37 11.74
N PRO A 21 -14.49 -1.64 11.04
CA PRO A 21 -14.02 -0.35 11.51
C PRO A 21 -15.13 0.69 11.53
N ALA A 22 -15.07 1.62 12.49
CA ALA A 22 -16.02 2.72 12.55
C ALA A 22 -15.74 3.77 11.45
N CYS A 23 -16.79 4.31 10.85
CA CYS A 23 -16.69 5.42 9.90
C CYS A 23 -16.58 6.76 10.66
N GLY A 24 -15.43 7.43 10.59
CA GLY A 24 -15.27 8.78 11.12
C GLY A 24 -15.92 9.86 10.24
N ASP A 25 -16.01 11.08 10.75
CA ASP A 25 -16.65 12.22 10.05
C ASP A 25 -16.00 12.56 8.70
N ASN A 26 -14.68 12.38 8.57
CA ASN A 26 -13.88 12.64 7.37
C ASN A 26 -13.50 11.36 6.61
N GLU A 27 -14.24 10.29 6.84
CA GLU A 27 -14.00 8.98 6.24
C GLU A 27 -15.26 8.46 5.55
N ILE A 28 -15.07 7.47 4.69
CA ILE A 28 -16.13 6.61 4.18
C ILE A 28 -15.83 5.18 4.59
N LEU A 29 -16.87 4.40 4.86
CA LEU A 29 -16.76 2.96 5.03
C LEU A 29 -17.05 2.30 3.69
N VAL A 30 -16.16 1.43 3.24
CA VAL A 30 -16.23 0.78 1.94
C VAL A 30 -16.29 -0.73 2.13
N LYS A 31 -17.27 -1.39 1.53
CA LYS A 31 -17.29 -2.85 1.35
C LYS A 31 -16.40 -3.18 0.15
N VAL A 32 -15.29 -3.85 0.39
CA VAL A 32 -14.29 -4.16 -0.64
C VAL A 32 -14.89 -5.16 -1.65
N ARG A 33 -14.62 -4.94 -2.94
CA ARG A 33 -15.01 -5.85 -4.04
C ARG A 33 -13.79 -6.45 -4.74
N ALA A 34 -12.70 -5.70 -4.81
CA ALA A 34 -11.42 -6.20 -5.27
C ALA A 34 -10.27 -5.53 -4.52
N SER A 35 -9.17 -6.25 -4.32
CA SER A 35 -7.94 -5.67 -3.81
C SER A 35 -6.73 -6.31 -4.48
N LEU A 36 -5.66 -5.54 -4.63
CA LEU A 36 -4.50 -5.95 -5.41
C LEU A 36 -3.33 -6.28 -4.51
N ILE A 37 -2.80 -7.49 -4.63
CA ILE A 37 -1.55 -7.87 -3.98
C ILE A 37 -0.38 -7.32 -4.79
N SER A 38 0.43 -6.48 -4.16
CA SER A 38 1.71 -6.05 -4.72
C SER A 38 2.80 -7.00 -4.25
N ALA A 39 3.01 -8.07 -5.02
CA ALA A 39 3.89 -9.15 -4.60
C ALA A 39 5.32 -8.68 -4.28
N GLY A 40 5.84 -7.64 -4.94
CA GLY A 40 7.14 -7.05 -4.60
C GLY A 40 7.18 -6.41 -3.21
N THR A 41 6.17 -5.60 -2.88
CA THR A 41 6.05 -4.94 -1.58
C THR A 41 5.72 -5.94 -0.47
N GLU A 42 4.78 -6.84 -0.74
CA GLU A 42 4.32 -7.82 0.25
C GLU A 42 5.37 -8.87 0.53
N LYS A 43 6.15 -9.30 -0.48
CA LYS A 43 7.32 -10.13 -0.24
C LYS A 43 8.37 -9.42 0.61
N MET A 44 8.65 -8.13 0.37
CA MET A 44 9.58 -7.38 1.23
C MET A 44 9.11 -7.34 2.69
N VAL A 45 7.80 -7.14 2.88
CA VAL A 45 7.14 -7.17 4.18
C VAL A 45 7.26 -8.56 4.82
N MET A 46 7.04 -9.63 4.06
CA MET A 46 7.16 -11.01 4.52
C MET A 46 8.59 -11.40 4.86
N ASP A 47 9.55 -11.15 3.97
CA ASP A 47 10.97 -11.40 4.17
C ASP A 47 11.50 -10.65 5.40
N PHE A 48 10.97 -9.45 5.69
CA PHE A 48 11.29 -8.73 6.91
C PHE A 48 10.69 -9.38 8.15
N ALA A 49 9.43 -9.82 8.10
CA ALA A 49 8.75 -10.47 9.22
C ALA A 49 9.38 -11.84 9.59
N GLU A 50 9.91 -12.57 8.61
CA GLU A 50 10.57 -13.88 8.83
C GLU A 50 12.00 -13.76 9.39
N LYS A 51 12.63 -12.57 9.36
CA LYS A 51 13.98 -12.37 9.93
C LYS A 51 14.01 -12.61 11.44
N SER A 52 15.14 -13.15 11.92
CA SER A 52 15.47 -13.19 13.35
C SER A 52 15.53 -11.77 13.94
N LEU A 53 15.47 -11.63 15.27
CA LEU A 53 15.58 -10.32 15.94
C LEU A 53 16.86 -9.56 15.52
N LEU A 54 17.98 -10.28 15.40
CA LEU A 54 19.23 -9.70 14.93
C LEU A 54 19.15 -9.27 13.47
N GLY A 55 18.54 -10.10 12.60
CA GLY A 55 18.33 -9.75 11.19
C GLY A 55 17.39 -8.55 11.01
N LYS A 56 16.37 -8.40 11.85
CA LYS A 56 15.48 -7.23 11.89
C LYS A 56 16.23 -5.97 12.34
N ALA A 57 17.07 -6.09 13.37
CA ALA A 57 17.91 -5.00 13.84
C ALA A 57 18.91 -4.52 12.78
N GLN A 58 19.56 -5.44 12.07
CA GLN A 58 20.47 -5.13 10.96
C GLN A 58 19.75 -4.46 9.78
N ALA A 59 18.54 -4.91 9.46
CA ALA A 59 17.75 -4.34 8.35
C ALA A 59 17.18 -2.94 8.66
N ARG A 60 17.08 -2.56 9.94
CA ARG A 60 16.49 -1.29 10.39
C ARG A 60 17.37 -0.62 11.46
N PRO A 61 18.58 -0.15 11.09
CA PRO A 61 19.48 0.49 12.04
C PRO A 61 18.89 1.77 12.67
N ASP A 62 17.99 2.45 11.96
CA ASP A 62 17.23 3.59 12.47
C ASP A 62 16.33 3.21 13.66
N LEU A 63 15.68 2.04 13.62
CA LEU A 63 14.86 1.55 14.73
C LEU A 63 15.73 1.16 15.91
N VAL A 64 16.92 0.58 15.66
CA VAL A 64 17.88 0.27 16.73
C VAL A 64 18.30 1.53 17.48
N GLN A 65 18.61 2.62 16.76
CA GLN A 65 18.92 3.91 17.38
C GLN A 65 17.76 4.43 18.24
N LYS A 66 16.52 4.33 17.75
CA LYS A 66 15.32 4.72 18.52
C LYS A 66 15.15 3.85 19.79
N VAL A 67 15.41 2.56 19.70
CA VAL A 67 15.37 1.63 20.85
C VAL A 67 16.43 2.03 21.89
N LEU A 68 17.67 2.31 21.47
CA LEU A 68 18.73 2.76 22.37
C LEU A 68 18.40 4.10 23.05
N GLN A 69 17.83 5.05 22.31
CA GLN A 69 17.35 6.31 22.88
C GLN A 69 16.24 6.07 23.90
N LYS A 70 15.30 5.17 23.60
CA LYS A 70 14.22 4.82 24.53
C LYS A 70 14.75 4.12 25.79
N MET A 71 15.72 3.22 25.67
CA MET A 71 16.37 2.57 26.82
C MET A 71 17.01 3.59 27.76
N ARG A 72 17.64 4.63 27.20
CA ARG A 72 18.23 5.72 28.00
C ARG A 72 17.18 6.57 28.71
N LYS A 73 16.00 6.73 28.13
CA LYS A 73 14.93 7.59 28.65
C LYS A 73 14.00 6.87 29.63
N ASP A 74 13.54 5.69 29.25
CA ASP A 74 12.44 4.98 29.91
C ASP A 74 12.93 3.71 30.65
N GLY A 75 14.22 3.37 30.52
CA GLY A 75 14.82 2.18 31.10
C GLY A 75 14.73 0.93 30.21
N VAL A 76 15.56 -0.07 30.53
CA VAL A 76 15.72 -1.28 29.71
C VAL A 76 14.48 -2.16 29.73
N ALA A 77 13.92 -2.44 30.92
CA ALA A 77 12.77 -3.33 31.07
C ALA A 77 11.53 -2.83 30.29
N GLU A 78 11.20 -1.56 30.45
CA GLU A 78 10.07 -0.92 29.75
C GLU A 78 10.29 -0.87 28.23
N THR A 79 11.53 -0.58 27.81
CA THR A 79 11.86 -0.58 26.39
C THR A 79 11.73 -1.96 25.79
N VAL A 80 12.26 -2.99 26.45
CA VAL A 80 12.15 -4.39 26.03
C VAL A 80 10.68 -4.81 25.94
N ALA A 81 9.88 -4.51 26.96
CA ALA A 81 8.44 -4.79 26.96
C ALA A 81 7.74 -4.11 25.77
N SER A 82 8.06 -2.85 25.48
CA SER A 82 7.47 -2.12 24.35
C SER A 82 7.89 -2.64 22.98
N VAL A 83 9.13 -3.13 22.85
CA VAL A 83 9.62 -3.77 21.61
C VAL A 83 8.89 -5.08 21.38
N PHE A 84 8.80 -5.95 22.39
CA PHE A 84 8.06 -7.21 22.28
C PHE A 84 6.57 -6.98 22.01
N ALA A 85 5.95 -5.99 22.68
CA ALA A 85 4.57 -5.66 22.40
C ALA A 85 4.34 -5.22 20.95
N ARG A 86 5.26 -4.45 20.37
CA ARG A 86 5.19 -4.04 18.95
C ARG A 86 5.43 -5.20 17.98
N LEU A 87 6.26 -6.18 18.36
CA LEU A 87 6.49 -7.40 17.57
C LEU A 87 5.33 -8.40 17.67
N ASP A 88 4.56 -8.37 18.76
CA ASP A 88 3.37 -9.20 18.95
C ASP A 88 2.14 -8.61 18.23
N GLU A 89 2.18 -7.35 17.77
CA GLU A 89 1.07 -6.73 17.03
C GLU A 89 1.00 -7.28 15.60
N PRO A 90 -0.15 -7.85 15.17
CA PRO A 90 -0.33 -8.28 13.80
C PRO A 90 -0.31 -7.08 12.87
N MET A 91 0.43 -7.21 11.77
CA MET A 91 0.56 -6.16 10.77
C MET A 91 -0.47 -6.39 9.66
N PRO A 92 -1.35 -5.42 9.35
CA PRO A 92 -2.27 -5.55 8.23
C PRO A 92 -1.51 -5.65 6.89
N LEU A 93 -2.02 -6.48 5.98
CA LEU A 93 -1.55 -6.54 4.60
C LEU A 93 -2.54 -5.85 3.65
N GLY A 94 -2.04 -5.44 2.50
CA GLY A 94 -2.79 -4.67 1.50
C GLY A 94 -2.71 -3.16 1.69
N TYR A 95 -2.80 -2.45 0.57
CA TYR A 95 -2.80 -0.99 0.52
C TYR A 95 -3.49 -0.42 -0.72
N SER A 96 -4.18 -1.27 -1.50
CA SER A 96 -4.82 -0.92 -2.77
C SER A 96 -6.08 -1.75 -2.96
N MET A 97 -7.22 -1.07 -3.08
CA MET A 97 -8.54 -1.71 -3.13
C MET A 97 -9.51 -0.93 -4.01
N ALA A 98 -10.60 -1.60 -4.38
CA ALA A 98 -11.77 -1.01 -5.00
C ALA A 98 -13.04 -1.64 -4.38
N GLY A 99 -14.09 -0.85 -4.23
CA GLY A 99 -15.31 -1.32 -3.56
C GLY A 99 -16.46 -0.32 -3.62
N GLU A 100 -17.46 -0.57 -2.79
CA GLU A 100 -18.70 0.18 -2.72
C GLU A 100 -18.83 0.88 -1.36
N VAL A 101 -19.21 2.16 -1.38
CA VAL A 101 -19.44 2.93 -0.16
C VAL A 101 -20.69 2.44 0.56
N VAL A 102 -20.56 2.07 1.83
CA VAL A 102 -21.66 1.58 2.68
C VAL A 102 -21.97 2.51 3.86
N ALA A 103 -21.07 3.44 4.20
CA ALA A 103 -21.36 4.54 5.11
C ALA A 103 -20.49 5.76 4.75
N VAL A 104 -21.01 6.96 5.02
CA VAL A 104 -20.34 8.23 4.72
C VAL A 104 -20.28 9.08 5.98
N GLY A 105 -19.08 9.54 6.33
CA GLY A 105 -18.88 10.50 7.40
C GLY A 105 -19.60 11.82 7.14
N THR A 106 -20.05 12.47 8.20
CA THR A 106 -20.89 13.68 8.12
C THR A 106 -20.30 14.77 7.24
N LYS A 107 -18.98 14.97 7.27
CA LYS A 107 -18.26 16.00 6.51
C LYS A 107 -18.04 15.64 5.04
N LEU A 108 -18.28 14.40 4.64
CA LEU A 108 -18.11 13.90 3.27
C LEU A 108 -19.43 13.66 2.54
N SER A 109 -20.57 13.92 3.19
CA SER A 109 -21.92 13.69 2.65
C SER A 109 -22.24 14.44 1.35
N ALA A 110 -21.55 15.55 1.07
CA ALA A 110 -21.68 16.29 -0.18
C ALA A 110 -20.86 15.70 -1.35
N GLU A 111 -19.85 14.87 -1.04
CA GLU A 111 -18.89 14.34 -2.02
C GLU A 111 -19.12 12.86 -2.34
N PHE A 112 -19.61 12.09 -1.36
CA PHE A 112 -19.86 10.66 -1.50
C PHE A 112 -21.27 10.29 -1.06
N LYS A 113 -21.79 9.21 -1.64
CA LYS A 113 -23.08 8.59 -1.32
C LYS A 113 -22.91 7.10 -1.11
N ILE A 114 -23.79 6.52 -0.32
CA ILE A 114 -23.91 5.06 -0.22
C ILE A 114 -24.22 4.50 -1.62
N GLY A 115 -23.53 3.43 -2.00
CA GLY A 115 -23.58 2.83 -3.34
C GLY A 115 -22.52 3.36 -4.31
N ASP A 116 -21.79 4.43 -3.97
CA ASP A 116 -20.73 4.93 -4.84
C ASP A 116 -19.62 3.88 -5.00
N ARG A 117 -19.15 3.73 -6.24
CA ARG A 117 -18.01 2.87 -6.58
C ARG A 117 -16.73 3.68 -6.38
N VAL A 118 -15.80 3.19 -5.57
CA VAL A 118 -14.59 3.92 -5.20
C VAL A 118 -13.34 3.04 -5.22
N ALA A 119 -12.20 3.63 -5.56
CA ALA A 119 -10.89 3.03 -5.37
C ALA A 119 -10.16 3.75 -4.22
N GLY A 120 -9.40 2.97 -3.46
CA GLY A 120 -8.77 3.41 -2.22
C GLY A 120 -7.30 3.04 -2.11
N ALA A 121 -6.54 3.92 -1.47
CA ALA A 121 -5.11 3.74 -1.21
C ALA A 121 -4.79 3.84 0.30
N GLY A 122 -3.61 3.33 0.67
CA GLY A 122 -3.03 3.60 1.99
C GLY A 122 -2.66 2.33 2.74
N ALA A 123 -1.36 2.17 3.03
CA ALA A 123 -0.89 1.06 3.85
C ALA A 123 -1.42 1.22 5.29
N GLY A 124 -2.07 0.18 5.81
CA GLY A 124 -2.75 0.24 7.10
C GLY A 124 -4.19 0.77 7.03
N LEU A 125 -4.65 1.24 5.85
CA LEU A 125 -6.01 1.75 5.63
C LEU A 125 -6.75 0.90 4.58
N ALA A 126 -6.27 0.92 3.33
CA ALA A 126 -6.79 0.15 2.19
C ALA A 126 -6.31 -1.31 2.21
N ASN A 127 -6.49 -1.98 3.35
CA ASN A 127 -6.01 -3.33 3.61
C ASN A 127 -6.84 -4.40 2.87
N HIS A 128 -6.31 -5.62 2.78
CA HIS A 128 -7.08 -6.80 2.34
C HIS A 128 -8.05 -7.22 3.46
N ALA A 129 -9.27 -6.71 3.42
CA ALA A 129 -10.33 -6.93 4.39
C ALA A 129 -11.70 -6.80 3.73
N ASP A 130 -12.76 -7.37 4.32
CA ASP A 130 -14.13 -7.21 3.78
C ASP A 130 -14.58 -5.74 3.78
N TYR A 131 -14.19 -4.98 4.81
CA TYR A 131 -14.52 -3.56 4.96
C TYR A 131 -13.29 -2.74 5.36
N VAL A 132 -13.20 -1.51 4.84
CA VAL A 132 -12.19 -0.54 5.23
C VAL A 132 -12.80 0.85 5.42
N ALA A 133 -12.29 1.60 6.41
CA ALA A 133 -12.60 3.02 6.56
C ALA A 133 -11.47 3.83 5.93
N LEU A 134 -11.81 4.67 4.95
CA LEU A 134 -10.83 5.43 4.17
C LEU A 134 -11.07 6.93 4.29
N PRO A 135 -10.01 7.74 4.49
CA PRO A 135 -10.14 9.18 4.51
C PRO A 135 -10.39 9.73 3.10
N ARG A 136 -11.00 10.91 3.06
CA ARG A 136 -11.32 11.66 1.83
C ARG A 136 -10.22 11.62 0.77
N ASN A 137 -9.00 11.98 1.15
CA ASN A 137 -7.91 12.20 0.20
C ASN A 137 -7.23 10.92 -0.31
N LEU A 138 -7.55 9.77 0.29
CA LEU A 138 -7.08 8.47 -0.18
C LEU A 138 -8.16 7.69 -0.93
N THR A 139 -9.25 8.36 -1.31
CA THR A 139 -10.39 7.74 -1.98
C THR A 139 -10.81 8.53 -3.21
N VAL A 140 -11.07 7.83 -4.32
CA VAL A 140 -11.51 8.41 -5.59
C VAL A 140 -12.68 7.63 -6.18
N PRO A 141 -13.68 8.31 -6.80
CA PRO A 141 -14.75 7.62 -7.52
C PRO A 141 -14.21 6.83 -8.72
N ILE A 142 -14.77 5.64 -8.94
CA ILE A 142 -14.48 4.82 -10.11
C ILE A 142 -15.34 5.29 -11.29
N PRO A 143 -14.75 5.69 -12.42
CA PRO A 143 -15.50 6.03 -13.62
C PRO A 143 -16.41 4.90 -14.09
N SER A 144 -17.51 5.26 -14.75
CA SER A 144 -18.40 4.27 -15.39
C SER A 144 -17.60 3.40 -16.38
N GLY A 145 -17.87 2.10 -16.38
CA GLY A 145 -17.21 1.13 -17.27
C GLY A 145 -15.90 0.53 -16.77
N VAL A 146 -15.25 1.09 -15.74
CA VAL A 146 -14.06 0.47 -15.14
C VAL A 146 -14.48 -0.56 -14.10
N PRO A 147 -14.15 -1.87 -14.24
CA PRO A 147 -14.51 -2.90 -13.26
C PRO A 147 -13.67 -2.79 -11.97
N TYR A 148 -14.11 -3.43 -10.88
CA TYR A 148 -13.42 -3.33 -9.58
C TYR A 148 -12.01 -3.94 -9.63
N GLU A 149 -11.86 -5.04 -10.35
CA GLU A 149 -10.63 -5.80 -10.55
C GLU A 149 -9.55 -4.98 -11.26
N GLU A 150 -9.95 -4.05 -12.13
CA GLU A 150 -9.03 -3.09 -12.75
C GLU A 150 -8.82 -1.87 -11.86
N ALA A 151 -9.90 -1.34 -11.27
CA ALA A 151 -9.84 -0.16 -10.41
C ALA A 151 -8.94 -0.36 -9.18
N CYS A 152 -8.82 -1.59 -8.66
CA CYS A 152 -7.92 -1.87 -7.54
C CYS A 152 -6.43 -1.72 -7.89
N TYR A 153 -6.07 -1.50 -9.16
CA TYR A 153 -4.71 -1.12 -9.59
C TYR A 153 -4.41 0.38 -9.44
N ALA A 154 -5.40 1.22 -9.14
CA ALA A 154 -5.25 2.68 -9.13
C ALA A 154 -4.09 3.16 -8.25
N THR A 155 -3.87 2.56 -7.07
CA THR A 155 -2.75 2.94 -6.18
C THR A 155 -1.39 2.63 -6.80
N LEU A 156 -1.23 1.48 -7.45
CA LEU A 156 0.04 1.12 -8.10
C LEU A 156 0.25 1.93 -9.38
N GLY A 157 -0.83 2.20 -10.12
CA GLY A 157 -0.78 3.12 -11.25
C GLY A 157 -0.39 4.53 -10.81
N ALA A 158 -0.85 4.99 -9.64
CA ALA A 158 -0.48 6.31 -9.11
C ALA A 158 1.00 6.37 -8.72
N ILE A 159 1.57 5.27 -8.20
CA ILE A 159 3.02 5.15 -7.96
C ILE A 159 3.80 5.26 -9.27
N ALA A 160 3.37 4.52 -10.30
CA ALA A 160 3.99 4.56 -11.62
C ALA A 160 3.87 5.95 -12.27
N LEU A 161 2.68 6.56 -12.23
CA LEU A 161 2.40 7.89 -12.78
C LEU A 161 3.23 8.96 -12.09
N HIS A 162 3.41 8.89 -10.77
CA HIS A 162 4.27 9.84 -10.07
C HIS A 162 5.73 9.71 -10.53
N GLY A 163 6.20 8.49 -10.81
CA GLY A 163 7.51 8.26 -11.44
C GLY A 163 7.64 8.91 -12.82
N VAL A 164 6.65 8.73 -13.69
CA VAL A 164 6.58 9.36 -15.03
C VAL A 164 6.56 10.88 -14.92
N ARG A 165 5.80 11.44 -13.98
CA ARG A 165 5.74 12.89 -13.72
C ARG A 165 7.07 13.45 -13.22
N ASN A 166 7.77 12.74 -12.32
CA ASN A 166 9.09 13.14 -11.83
C ASN A 166 10.17 13.10 -12.93
N ALA A 167 10.00 12.23 -13.93
CA ALA A 167 10.83 12.22 -15.14
C ALA A 167 10.50 13.37 -16.11
N ALA A 168 9.44 14.15 -15.85
CA ALA A 168 8.96 15.23 -16.69
C ALA A 168 8.75 14.78 -18.16
N VAL A 169 8.25 13.55 -18.32
CA VAL A 169 8.00 12.95 -19.64
C VAL A 169 6.95 13.76 -20.40
N GLY A 170 7.25 14.08 -21.65
CA GLY A 170 6.36 14.73 -22.60
C GLY A 170 6.31 14.04 -23.96
N ILE A 171 5.54 14.65 -24.87
CA ILE A 171 5.38 14.17 -26.24
C ILE A 171 6.73 14.16 -26.96
N GLY A 172 7.11 13.01 -27.51
CA GLY A 172 8.34 12.83 -28.28
C GLY A 172 9.59 12.49 -27.45
N ASP A 173 9.49 12.46 -26.12
CA ASP A 173 10.59 12.00 -25.27
C ASP A 173 10.83 10.49 -25.46
N ARG A 174 12.10 10.08 -25.42
CA ARG A 174 12.51 8.67 -25.42
C ARG A 174 12.71 8.22 -23.99
N VAL A 175 11.92 7.26 -23.54
CA VAL A 175 11.94 6.81 -22.14
C VAL A 175 12.37 5.36 -22.08
N LEU A 176 13.33 5.04 -21.20
CA LEU A 176 13.69 3.68 -20.85
C LEU A 176 13.06 3.29 -19.52
N VAL A 177 12.28 2.21 -19.50
CA VAL A 177 11.75 1.61 -18.27
C VAL A 177 12.54 0.35 -17.94
N VAL A 178 13.20 0.34 -16.78
CA VAL A 178 14.01 -0.79 -16.31
C VAL A 178 13.33 -1.50 -15.15
N GLY A 179 13.08 -2.80 -15.33
CA GLY A 179 12.32 -3.63 -14.40
C GLY A 179 10.83 -3.59 -14.71
N LEU A 180 10.35 -4.60 -15.42
CA LEU A 180 8.98 -4.78 -15.93
C LEU A 180 8.13 -5.66 -15.03
N GLY A 181 8.33 -5.51 -13.71
CA GLY A 181 7.33 -5.90 -12.71
C GLY A 181 6.09 -5.00 -12.82
N LEU A 182 5.12 -5.17 -11.92
CA LEU A 182 3.82 -4.52 -12.06
C LEU A 182 3.89 -2.99 -12.19
N VAL A 183 4.75 -2.33 -11.40
CA VAL A 183 4.98 -0.88 -11.49
C VAL A 183 5.63 -0.48 -12.81
N GLY A 184 6.60 -1.26 -13.32
CA GLY A 184 7.25 -0.98 -14.60
C GLY A 184 6.33 -1.15 -15.81
N GLN A 185 5.45 -2.16 -15.77
CA GLN A 185 4.42 -2.36 -16.79
C GLN A 185 3.43 -1.19 -16.84
N LEU A 186 2.96 -0.74 -15.66
CA LEU A 186 2.11 0.44 -15.55
C LEU A 186 2.84 1.72 -16.00
N ALA A 187 4.11 1.89 -15.61
CA ALA A 187 4.92 3.04 -16.01
C ALA A 187 5.15 3.08 -17.53
N THR A 188 5.32 1.93 -18.16
CA THR A 188 5.40 1.79 -19.62
C THR A 188 4.13 2.34 -20.29
N GLN A 189 2.97 1.80 -19.92
CA GLN A 189 1.69 2.24 -20.49
C GLN A 189 1.42 3.74 -20.24
N LEU A 190 1.76 4.24 -19.05
CA LEU A 190 1.59 5.65 -18.70
C LEU A 190 2.54 6.58 -19.45
N ALA A 191 3.79 6.18 -19.69
CA ALA A 191 4.73 6.95 -20.50
C ALA A 191 4.29 6.98 -21.97
N VAL A 192 3.81 5.85 -22.51
CA VAL A 192 3.19 5.80 -23.85
C VAL A 192 1.97 6.72 -23.92
N ALA A 193 1.10 6.69 -22.91
CA ALA A 193 -0.06 7.58 -22.84
C ALA A 193 0.30 9.07 -22.73
N ALA A 194 1.48 9.40 -22.20
CA ALA A 194 2.04 10.75 -22.18
C ALA A 194 2.64 11.19 -23.54
N GLY A 195 2.70 10.29 -24.52
CA GLY A 195 3.21 10.56 -25.86
C GLY A 195 4.71 10.27 -26.04
N ALA A 196 5.32 9.53 -25.12
CA ALA A 196 6.72 9.13 -25.21
C ALA A 196 6.93 7.92 -26.15
N ASP A 197 8.13 7.83 -26.73
CA ASP A 197 8.65 6.64 -27.41
C ASP A 197 9.37 5.76 -26.38
N VAL A 198 8.76 4.64 -26.00
CA VAL A 198 9.17 3.87 -24.81
C VAL A 198 9.94 2.62 -25.19
N ALA A 199 11.13 2.48 -24.60
CA ALA A 199 11.90 1.25 -24.53
C ALA A 199 11.73 0.58 -23.16
N ALA A 200 11.75 -0.74 -23.12
CA ALA A 200 11.57 -1.53 -21.91
C ALA A 200 12.69 -2.57 -21.73
N LEU A 201 13.08 -2.82 -20.46
CA LEU A 201 14.17 -3.73 -20.12
C LEU A 201 13.83 -4.58 -18.89
N ASP A 202 13.85 -5.91 -19.01
CA ASP A 202 13.71 -6.85 -17.88
C ASP A 202 14.51 -8.13 -18.14
N MET A 203 14.79 -8.90 -17.10
CA MET A 203 15.44 -10.21 -17.23
C MET A 203 14.50 -11.28 -17.80
N ASP A 204 13.19 -11.10 -17.63
CA ASP A 204 12.14 -12.01 -18.08
C ASP A 204 11.62 -11.59 -19.47
N VAL A 205 11.79 -12.48 -20.45
CA VAL A 205 11.36 -12.24 -21.84
C VAL A 205 9.85 -12.09 -21.94
N GLY A 206 9.07 -12.85 -21.18
CA GLY A 206 7.61 -12.75 -21.19
C GLY A 206 7.12 -11.39 -20.68
N ARG A 207 7.84 -10.78 -19.73
CA ARG A 207 7.56 -9.40 -19.29
C ARG A 207 7.95 -8.36 -20.35
N CYS A 208 9.00 -8.62 -21.12
CA CYS A 208 9.36 -7.77 -22.26
C CYS A 208 8.26 -7.80 -23.33
N ASP A 209 7.77 -8.99 -23.68
CA ASP A 209 6.65 -9.16 -24.62
C ASP A 209 5.39 -8.43 -24.15
N LEU A 210 5.08 -8.54 -22.85
CA LEU A 210 3.94 -7.85 -22.25
C LEU A 210 4.11 -6.31 -22.29
N ALA A 211 5.33 -5.80 -22.13
CA ALA A 211 5.58 -4.36 -22.23
C ALA A 211 5.36 -3.84 -23.66
N VAL A 212 5.72 -4.62 -24.68
CA VAL A 212 5.41 -4.32 -26.09
C VAL A 212 3.90 -4.35 -26.33
N GLN A 213 3.19 -5.34 -25.78
CA GLN A 213 1.71 -5.36 -25.82
C GLN A 213 1.09 -4.14 -25.10
N GLY A 214 1.76 -3.63 -24.07
CA GLY A 214 1.43 -2.39 -23.37
C GLY A 214 1.80 -1.10 -24.13
N GLY A 215 2.35 -1.21 -25.33
CA GLY A 215 2.65 -0.07 -26.22
C GLY A 215 4.11 0.38 -26.21
N ALA A 216 5.03 -0.30 -25.51
CA ALA A 216 6.45 -0.04 -25.71
C ALA A 216 6.84 -0.30 -27.17
N THR A 217 7.63 0.59 -27.75
CA THR A 217 8.13 0.45 -29.12
C THR A 217 9.07 -0.75 -29.26
N ALA A 218 9.88 -1.02 -28.23
CA ALA A 218 10.69 -2.22 -28.15
C ALA A 218 10.96 -2.59 -26.68
N ALA A 219 11.15 -3.88 -26.44
CA ALA A 219 11.62 -4.40 -25.17
C ALA A 219 12.71 -5.45 -25.39
N CYS A 220 13.61 -5.59 -24.43
CA CYS A 220 14.68 -6.57 -24.51
C CYS A 220 15.16 -7.02 -23.12
N THR A 221 16.04 -8.02 -23.12
CA THR A 221 16.77 -8.40 -21.91
C THR A 221 18.13 -7.72 -21.88
N PRO A 222 18.77 -7.56 -20.70
CA PRO A 222 20.12 -7.00 -20.61
C PRO A 222 21.20 -7.79 -21.36
N ALA A 223 20.91 -9.02 -21.81
CA ALA A 223 21.83 -9.83 -22.60
C ALA A 223 22.00 -9.30 -24.03
N ASP A 224 21.00 -8.63 -24.60
CA ASP A 224 21.05 -8.01 -25.92
C ASP A 224 20.21 -6.73 -25.96
N LEU A 225 20.88 -5.59 -26.01
CA LEU A 225 20.26 -4.26 -26.10
C LEU A 225 19.99 -3.81 -27.54
N SER A 226 20.32 -4.63 -28.55
CA SER A 226 20.09 -4.30 -29.96
C SER A 226 18.64 -3.90 -30.27
N PRO A 227 17.58 -4.48 -29.67
CA PRO A 227 16.20 -4.13 -30.02
C PRO A 227 15.79 -2.71 -29.62
N ILE A 228 16.40 -2.13 -28.58
CA ILE A 228 16.10 -0.78 -28.10
C ILE A 228 17.03 0.29 -28.70
N SER A 229 18.05 -0.13 -29.45
CA SER A 229 19.10 0.76 -29.97
C SER A 229 18.58 1.80 -30.97
N SER A 230 17.59 1.41 -31.78
CA SER A 230 16.96 2.28 -32.78
C SER A 230 16.18 3.43 -32.15
N ILE A 231 15.59 3.22 -30.97
CA ILE A 231 14.80 4.22 -30.24
C ILE A 231 15.71 5.36 -29.79
N HIS A 232 16.78 5.04 -29.08
CA HIS A 232 17.71 6.05 -28.62
C HIS A 232 18.65 6.55 -29.73
N ALA A 233 18.77 5.83 -30.85
CA ALA A 233 19.54 6.17 -32.04
C ALA A 233 20.96 6.71 -31.73
N GLY A 234 21.65 6.08 -30.77
CA GLY A 234 22.98 6.49 -30.30
C GLY A 234 23.03 7.77 -29.46
N ARG A 235 21.91 8.49 -29.26
CA ARG A 235 21.83 9.71 -28.45
C ARG A 235 21.61 9.43 -26.96
N GLY A 236 20.98 8.31 -26.64
CA GLY A 236 20.54 7.95 -25.29
C GLY A 236 19.08 8.36 -25.03
N PHE A 237 18.55 7.99 -23.86
CA PHE A 237 17.18 8.24 -23.44
C PHE A 237 17.05 9.58 -22.69
N ASP A 238 15.94 10.29 -22.90
CA ASP A 238 15.58 11.54 -22.21
C ASP A 238 15.30 11.29 -20.72
N ALA A 239 14.71 10.14 -20.41
CA ALA A 239 14.50 9.68 -19.05
C ALA A 239 14.71 8.17 -18.91
N VAL A 240 15.20 7.76 -17.73
CA VAL A 240 15.33 6.37 -17.33
C VAL A 240 14.54 6.16 -16.03
N LEU A 241 13.51 5.32 -16.08
CA LEU A 241 12.70 4.93 -14.92
C LEU A 241 13.21 3.60 -14.36
N LEU A 242 13.76 3.63 -13.15
CA LEU A 242 14.22 2.43 -12.44
C LEU A 242 13.08 1.88 -11.57
N CYS A 243 12.37 0.89 -12.10
CA CYS A 243 11.22 0.23 -11.46
C CYS A 243 11.56 -1.13 -10.84
N ALA A 244 12.81 -1.56 -10.90
CA ALA A 244 13.31 -2.78 -10.27
C ALA A 244 13.52 -2.63 -8.75
N ALA A 245 13.68 -3.77 -8.06
CA ALA A 245 14.09 -3.83 -6.66
C ALA A 245 15.39 -4.62 -6.52
N THR A 246 16.48 -3.96 -6.13
CA THR A 246 17.81 -4.56 -5.97
C THR A 246 18.67 -3.73 -5.03
N GLU A 247 19.56 -4.35 -4.27
CA GLU A 247 20.56 -3.60 -3.47
C GLU A 247 21.81 -3.25 -4.30
N SER A 248 21.90 -3.73 -5.55
CA SER A 248 23.02 -3.45 -6.44
C SER A 248 22.97 -2.04 -7.03
N ASP A 249 24.13 -1.41 -7.12
CA ASP A 249 24.34 -0.11 -7.78
C ASP A 249 24.43 -0.23 -9.31
N ALA A 250 24.44 -1.45 -9.88
CA ALA A 250 24.63 -1.68 -11.32
C ALA A 250 23.61 -0.94 -12.20
N LEU A 251 22.37 -0.78 -11.72
CA LEU A 251 21.34 -0.05 -12.45
C LEU A 251 21.63 1.45 -12.54
N MET A 252 22.35 2.03 -11.57
CA MET A 252 22.74 3.44 -11.63
C MET A 252 23.80 3.67 -12.71
N GLN A 253 24.73 2.73 -12.88
CA GLN A 253 25.71 2.80 -13.97
C GLN A 253 25.03 2.59 -15.33
N GLN A 254 24.21 1.54 -15.45
CA GLN A 254 23.47 1.26 -16.69
C GLN A 254 22.58 2.43 -17.12
N ALA A 255 21.91 3.09 -16.15
CA ALA A 255 21.14 4.29 -16.42
C ALA A 255 22.01 5.42 -16.97
N ALA A 256 23.20 5.65 -16.41
CA ALA A 256 24.12 6.66 -16.92
C ALA A 256 24.63 6.35 -18.33
N ASP A 257 24.89 5.08 -18.62
CA ASP A 257 25.38 4.65 -19.94
C ASP A 257 24.33 4.89 -21.03
N LEU A 258 23.07 4.54 -20.74
CA LEU A 258 21.93 4.64 -21.67
C LEU A 258 21.26 6.02 -21.70
N ALA A 259 21.48 6.86 -20.70
CA ALA A 259 20.98 8.23 -20.66
C ALA A 259 21.66 9.14 -21.70
N ARG A 260 20.91 10.09 -22.26
CA ARG A 260 21.51 11.21 -23.00
C ARG A 260 22.06 12.28 -22.05
N ASP A 261 22.79 13.26 -22.59
CA ASP A 261 23.15 14.48 -21.87
C ASP A 261 21.89 15.17 -21.33
N ARG A 262 21.91 15.58 -20.05
CA ARG A 262 20.81 16.22 -19.30
C ARG A 262 19.56 15.36 -19.14
N ALA A 263 19.70 14.03 -19.17
CA ALA A 263 18.59 13.13 -18.91
C ALA A 263 18.26 13.06 -17.41
N ARG A 264 17.07 12.53 -17.12
CA ARG A 264 16.59 12.28 -15.76
C ARG A 264 16.60 10.78 -15.45
N VAL A 265 17.21 10.41 -14.33
CA VAL A 265 17.20 9.04 -13.79
C VAL A 265 16.29 9.04 -12.56
N ILE A 266 15.13 8.39 -12.67
CA ILE A 266 14.12 8.37 -11.61
C ILE A 266 14.05 7.00 -10.95
N LEU A 267 14.32 6.97 -9.65
CA LEU A 267 14.22 5.78 -8.80
C LEU A 267 12.77 5.65 -8.34
N VAL A 268 12.03 4.73 -8.96
CA VAL A 268 10.65 4.38 -8.58
C VAL A 268 10.65 3.17 -7.66
N GLY A 269 11.46 2.17 -7.98
CA GLY A 269 11.74 1.02 -7.13
C GLY A 269 12.91 1.28 -6.16
N LYS A 270 13.14 0.32 -5.26
CA LYS A 270 14.25 0.37 -4.31
C LYS A 270 15.50 -0.22 -4.96
N VAL A 271 16.38 0.65 -5.48
CA VAL A 271 17.65 0.28 -6.11
C VAL A 271 18.85 0.74 -5.27
N GLY A 272 20.05 0.21 -5.55
CA GLY A 272 21.29 0.76 -5.02
C GLY A 272 21.46 2.23 -5.43
N THR A 273 22.00 3.06 -4.53
CA THR A 273 22.03 4.52 -4.70
C THR A 273 23.45 5.08 -4.87
N ARG A 274 24.48 4.22 -4.98
CA ARG A 274 25.82 4.70 -5.31
C ARG A 274 25.94 4.82 -6.82
N PHE A 275 26.56 5.90 -7.27
CA PHE A 275 26.81 6.13 -8.69
C PHE A 275 28.18 6.76 -8.88
N ASP A 276 28.78 6.53 -10.05
CA ASP A 276 30.04 7.16 -10.42
C ASP A 276 29.82 8.63 -10.74
N TYR A 277 30.46 9.51 -9.96
CA TYR A 277 30.31 10.96 -10.13
C TYR A 277 30.76 11.42 -11.51
N ALA A 278 31.84 10.86 -12.06
CA ALA A 278 32.38 11.31 -13.34
C ALA A 278 31.39 11.04 -14.49
N SER A 279 30.77 9.86 -14.51
CA SER A 279 29.75 9.47 -15.48
C SER A 279 28.51 10.37 -15.42
N TYR A 280 28.02 10.68 -14.22
CA TYR A 280 26.86 11.55 -14.02
C TYR A 280 27.17 13.01 -14.32
N MET A 281 28.33 13.50 -13.89
CA MET A 281 28.77 14.88 -14.10
C MET A 281 29.01 15.17 -15.59
N LYS A 282 29.65 14.24 -16.31
CA LYS A 282 29.94 14.39 -17.74
C LYS A 282 28.69 14.64 -18.59
N LYS A 283 27.57 14.02 -18.21
CA LYS A 283 26.28 14.17 -18.88
C LYS A 283 25.32 15.12 -18.17
N GLU A 284 25.71 15.76 -17.06
CA GLU A 284 24.84 16.62 -16.25
C GLU A 284 23.50 15.93 -15.89
N LEU A 285 23.56 14.67 -15.45
CA LEU A 285 22.37 13.87 -15.17
C LEU A 285 21.65 14.34 -13.89
N THR A 286 20.32 14.37 -13.96
CA THR A 286 19.48 14.62 -12.78
C THR A 286 19.01 13.30 -12.18
N VAL A 287 19.22 13.09 -10.88
CA VAL A 287 18.70 11.94 -10.15
C VAL A 287 17.50 12.35 -9.30
N GLY A 288 16.38 11.65 -9.46
CA GLY A 288 15.17 11.87 -8.68
C GLY A 288 14.73 10.60 -7.94
N VAL A 289 14.26 10.74 -6.71
CA VAL A 289 13.65 9.63 -5.96
C VAL A 289 12.14 9.84 -5.93
N SER A 290 11.39 8.89 -6.49
CA SER A 290 9.93 8.97 -6.55
C SER A 290 9.31 8.56 -5.21
N ARG A 291 8.51 9.44 -4.62
CA ARG A 291 7.86 9.18 -3.33
C ARG A 291 6.49 8.56 -3.55
N SER A 292 6.42 7.23 -3.58
CA SER A 292 5.15 6.48 -3.61
C SER A 292 4.20 7.07 -4.68
N TYR A 293 2.94 7.31 -4.34
CA TYR A 293 1.93 7.89 -5.21
C TYR A 293 1.87 9.44 -5.22
N GLY A 294 2.86 10.15 -4.65
CA GLY A 294 3.05 11.59 -4.88
C GLY A 294 2.85 12.51 -3.68
N ALA A 295 2.53 13.79 -3.98
CA ALA A 295 2.38 14.83 -2.96
C ALA A 295 1.14 14.58 -2.09
N GLY A 296 1.26 14.78 -0.78
CA GLY A 296 0.29 14.30 0.22
C GLY A 296 0.84 13.15 1.05
N ARG A 297 1.67 12.30 0.44
CA ARG A 297 2.24 11.14 1.12
C ARG A 297 3.07 11.56 2.34
N TYR A 298 2.74 10.98 3.49
CA TYR A 298 3.33 11.26 4.80
C TYR A 298 3.00 12.63 5.39
N ASP A 299 2.00 13.33 4.86
CA ASP A 299 1.43 14.53 5.45
C ASP A 299 0.08 14.17 6.14
N PRO A 300 0.04 14.08 7.48
CA PRO A 300 -1.21 13.76 8.19
C PRO A 300 -2.32 14.80 7.97
N ALA A 301 -1.98 16.06 7.70
CA ALA A 301 -2.98 17.08 7.41
C ALA A 301 -3.68 16.79 6.06
N PHE A 302 -2.93 16.24 5.10
CA PHE A 302 -3.48 15.78 3.83
C PHE A 302 -4.20 14.43 3.99
N GLU A 303 -3.50 13.39 4.44
CA GLU A 303 -3.99 12.00 4.44
C GLU A 303 -5.12 11.77 5.46
N GLN A 304 -5.04 12.36 6.66
CA GLN A 304 -5.96 12.04 7.76
C GLN A 304 -6.99 13.14 8.00
N VAL A 305 -6.58 14.41 7.94
CA VAL A 305 -7.49 15.55 8.16
C VAL A 305 -8.27 15.88 6.88
N GLY A 306 -7.75 15.57 5.69
CA GLY A 306 -8.42 15.80 4.42
C GLY A 306 -8.20 17.21 3.84
N LEU A 307 -7.21 17.96 4.34
CA LEU A 307 -6.82 19.24 3.74
C LEU A 307 -6.15 19.00 2.39
N SER A 308 -6.36 19.89 1.44
CA SER A 308 -5.64 19.85 0.17
C SER A 308 -4.64 20.99 0.07
N TYR A 309 -3.72 20.88 -0.87
CA TYR A 309 -2.78 21.93 -1.19
C TYR A 309 -3.41 22.93 -2.18
N PRO A 310 -2.94 24.18 -2.21
CA PRO A 310 -3.32 25.12 -3.25
C PRO A 310 -2.93 24.58 -4.64
N VAL A 311 -3.92 24.47 -5.54
CA VAL A 311 -3.75 23.84 -6.87
C VAL A 311 -2.63 24.49 -7.71
N GLY A 312 -2.38 25.79 -7.56
CA GLY A 312 -1.31 26.50 -8.27
C GLY A 312 0.11 26.15 -7.81
N TYR A 313 0.27 25.50 -6.66
CA TYR A 313 1.57 25.10 -6.10
C TYR A 313 1.79 23.59 -6.17
N VAL A 314 0.73 22.80 -5.95
CA VAL A 314 0.76 21.34 -6.05
C VAL A 314 -0.34 20.92 -7.03
N PRO A 315 -0.02 20.82 -8.33
CA PRO A 315 -1.03 20.51 -9.35
C PRO A 315 -1.50 19.05 -9.28
N HIS A 316 -0.68 18.17 -8.69
CA HIS A 316 -0.89 16.73 -8.69
C HIS A 316 -0.59 16.14 -7.32
N THR A 317 -1.64 16.00 -6.52
CA THR A 317 -1.61 15.25 -5.27
C THR A 317 -1.69 13.75 -5.53
N GLU A 318 -1.47 12.94 -4.50
CA GLU A 318 -1.71 11.50 -4.58
C GLU A 318 -3.13 11.16 -4.99
N ARG A 319 -4.11 11.91 -4.48
CA ARG A 319 -5.51 11.76 -4.89
C ARG A 319 -5.70 12.02 -6.38
N ASP A 320 -5.06 13.06 -6.91
CA ASP A 320 -5.14 13.40 -8.33
C ASP A 320 -4.44 12.35 -9.20
N ASN A 321 -3.34 11.76 -8.73
CA ASN A 321 -2.69 10.63 -9.41
C ASN A 321 -3.62 9.40 -9.46
N LEU A 322 -4.28 9.06 -8.36
CA LEU A 322 -5.27 7.98 -8.28
C LEU A 322 -6.43 8.21 -9.26
N ALA A 323 -7.02 9.40 -9.25
CA ALA A 323 -8.12 9.76 -10.13
C ALA A 323 -7.72 9.74 -11.61
N GLU A 324 -6.54 10.25 -11.95
CA GLU A 324 -6.05 10.28 -13.33
C GLU A 324 -5.79 8.87 -13.89
N VAL A 325 -5.26 7.97 -13.06
CA VAL A 325 -5.07 6.57 -13.46
C VAL A 325 -6.40 5.90 -13.79
N LEU A 326 -7.42 6.09 -12.95
CA LEU A 326 -8.77 5.56 -13.22
C LEU A 326 -9.37 6.17 -14.49
N ARG A 327 -9.17 7.47 -14.73
CA ARG A 327 -9.61 8.13 -15.95
C ARG A 327 -8.94 7.52 -17.18
N LEU A 328 -7.64 7.24 -17.12
CA LEU A 328 -6.88 6.59 -18.19
C LEU A 328 -7.29 5.13 -18.40
N MET A 329 -7.70 4.40 -17.35
CA MET A 329 -8.32 3.08 -17.46
C MET A 329 -9.65 3.17 -18.21
N ALA A 330 -10.52 4.12 -17.85
CA ALA A 330 -11.80 4.34 -18.54
C ALA A 330 -11.62 4.68 -20.03
N LEU A 331 -10.52 5.35 -20.38
CA LEU A 331 -10.15 5.65 -21.77
C LEU A 331 -9.43 4.50 -22.49
N GLY A 332 -9.21 3.36 -21.82
CA GLY A 332 -8.47 2.21 -22.36
C GLY A 332 -6.99 2.49 -22.62
N LYS A 333 -6.43 3.58 -22.05
CA LYS A 333 -5.01 3.96 -22.17
C LYS A 333 -4.13 3.26 -21.14
N VAL A 334 -4.73 2.81 -20.05
CA VAL A 334 -4.10 1.91 -19.08
C VAL A 334 -4.98 0.66 -18.99
N ARG A 335 -4.38 -0.50 -19.17
CA ARG A 335 -5.05 -1.82 -19.25
C ARG A 335 -4.46 -2.73 -18.17
N PRO A 336 -5.02 -2.73 -16.95
CA PRO A 336 -4.55 -3.60 -15.86
C PRO A 336 -5.00 -5.05 -16.03
N ASP A 337 -6.06 -5.29 -16.81
CA ASP A 337 -6.58 -6.62 -17.10
C ASP A 337 -5.51 -7.52 -17.73
N VAL A 338 -4.71 -7.00 -18.68
CA VAL A 338 -3.61 -7.76 -19.29
C VAL A 338 -2.44 -8.01 -18.34
N LEU A 339 -2.39 -7.32 -17.20
CA LEU A 339 -1.37 -7.48 -16.17
C LEU A 339 -1.80 -8.48 -15.07
N THR A 340 -3.09 -8.80 -15.01
CA THR A 340 -3.65 -9.72 -14.02
C THR A 340 -3.33 -11.15 -14.43
N THR A 341 -2.44 -11.79 -13.69
CA THR A 341 -2.04 -13.19 -13.94
C THR A 341 -2.86 -14.19 -13.14
N HIS A 342 -3.33 -13.78 -11.96
CA HIS A 342 -4.07 -14.64 -11.05
C HIS A 342 -5.16 -13.85 -10.36
N THR A 343 -6.30 -14.51 -10.16
CA THR A 343 -7.39 -14.02 -9.33
C THR A 343 -7.73 -15.09 -8.31
N PHE A 344 -7.78 -14.72 -7.04
CA PHE A 344 -8.20 -15.59 -5.95
C PHE A 344 -9.46 -15.02 -5.32
N ASN A 345 -10.34 -15.90 -4.86
CA ASN A 345 -11.36 -15.49 -3.90
C ASN A 345 -10.67 -15.01 -2.62
N PHE A 346 -11.14 -13.90 -2.04
CA PHE A 346 -10.59 -13.35 -0.80
C PHE A 346 -10.55 -14.39 0.34
N LYS A 347 -11.53 -15.28 0.45
CA LYS A 347 -11.56 -16.38 1.43
C LYS A 347 -10.34 -17.30 1.31
N ASN A 348 -9.76 -17.40 0.11
CA ASN A 348 -8.58 -18.20 -0.21
C ASN A 348 -7.31 -17.34 -0.33
N ALA A 349 -7.29 -16.10 0.22
CA ALA A 349 -6.15 -15.20 0.10
C ALA A 349 -4.83 -15.82 0.54
N LEU A 350 -4.84 -16.73 1.53
CA LEU A 350 -3.62 -17.42 2.01
C LEU A 350 -2.93 -18.25 0.92
N GLU A 351 -3.68 -18.82 -0.04
CA GLU A 351 -3.11 -19.56 -1.17
C GLU A 351 -2.32 -18.63 -2.10
N ALA A 352 -2.76 -17.38 -2.26
CA ALA A 352 -2.03 -16.38 -3.02
C ALA A 352 -0.67 -16.05 -2.37
N TYR A 353 -0.63 -15.95 -1.04
CA TYR A 353 0.62 -15.74 -0.29
C TYR A 353 1.57 -16.93 -0.37
N ASP A 354 1.04 -18.14 -0.30
CA ASP A 354 1.83 -19.36 -0.47
C ASP A 354 2.42 -19.45 -1.89
N MET A 355 1.65 -19.05 -2.92
CA MET A 355 2.14 -18.94 -4.30
C MET A 355 3.30 -17.94 -4.42
N ILE A 356 3.18 -16.76 -3.80
CA ILE A 356 4.23 -15.73 -3.82
C ILE A 356 5.52 -16.26 -3.15
N LYS A 357 5.37 -16.95 -2.01
CA LYS A 357 6.48 -17.55 -1.27
C LYS A 357 7.23 -18.60 -2.09
N HIS A 358 6.52 -19.41 -2.86
CA HIS A 358 7.10 -20.45 -3.71
C HIS A 358 7.56 -19.97 -5.09
N LYS A 359 7.62 -18.65 -5.32
CA LYS A 359 8.18 -18.02 -6.54
C LYS A 359 7.60 -18.57 -7.85
N LYS A 360 6.32 -18.93 -7.87
CA LYS A 360 5.63 -19.21 -9.15
C LYS A 360 5.63 -17.94 -10.01
N ALA A 361 5.49 -18.06 -11.33
CA ALA A 361 5.40 -16.90 -12.20
C ALA A 361 4.11 -16.13 -11.92
N PHE A 362 4.22 -14.85 -11.54
CA PHE A 362 3.09 -13.94 -11.31
C PHE A 362 3.48 -12.50 -11.68
N LEU A 363 2.46 -11.68 -11.90
CA LEU A 363 2.61 -10.23 -12.08
C LEU A 363 1.57 -9.47 -11.23
N GLY A 364 0.33 -9.36 -11.71
CA GLY A 364 -0.82 -8.90 -10.93
C GLY A 364 -1.56 -10.07 -10.30
N ILE A 365 -1.88 -9.95 -9.00
CA ILE A 365 -2.67 -10.92 -8.25
C ILE A 365 -3.84 -10.18 -7.60
N VAL A 366 -5.05 -10.43 -8.09
CA VAL A 366 -6.28 -9.80 -7.57
C VAL A 366 -6.94 -10.73 -6.56
N LEU A 367 -7.32 -10.18 -5.41
CA LEU A 367 -8.27 -10.80 -4.49
C LEU A 367 -9.66 -10.26 -4.82
N ALA A 368 -10.55 -11.13 -5.29
CA ALA A 368 -11.95 -10.83 -5.58
C ALA A 368 -12.84 -11.23 -4.39
N TYR A 369 -13.82 -10.39 -4.06
CA TYR A 369 -14.69 -10.56 -2.90
C TYR A 369 -16.10 -10.90 -3.41
N GLU A 370 -16.65 -12.03 -2.94
CA GLU A 370 -17.99 -12.46 -3.33
C GLU A 370 -19.07 -11.50 -2.84
N GLU A 371 -20.14 -11.38 -3.62
CA GLU A 371 -21.38 -10.81 -3.14
C GLU A 371 -22.08 -11.83 -2.24
N THR A 372 -22.16 -11.53 -0.95
CA THR A 372 -23.10 -12.18 -0.06
C THR A 372 -24.48 -11.53 -0.23
N GLU A 373 -25.38 -12.22 -0.92
CA GLU A 373 -26.81 -11.87 -0.97
C GLU A 373 -27.34 -11.76 0.48
N GLY A 374 -27.99 -10.64 0.81
CA GLY A 374 -28.64 -10.43 2.11
C GLY A 374 -27.86 -9.62 3.15
N GLU A 375 -26.61 -9.19 2.88
CA GLU A 375 -25.82 -8.34 3.80
C GLU A 375 -26.13 -6.82 3.66
N THR A 376 -27.34 -6.46 3.24
CA THR A 376 -27.81 -5.06 3.28
C THR A 376 -28.30 -4.68 4.68
N GLU A 377 -27.68 -5.20 5.75
CA GLU A 377 -27.79 -4.52 7.03
C GLU A 377 -26.93 -3.28 6.93
N VAL A 378 -27.60 -2.13 6.80
CA VAL A 378 -27.01 -0.80 6.88
C VAL A 378 -26.17 -0.76 8.16
N LEU A 379 -24.85 -0.90 8.03
CA LEU A 379 -23.85 -0.61 9.08
C LEU A 379 -23.81 0.90 9.42
N GLY A 380 -24.75 1.67 8.85
CA GLY A 380 -25.06 3.06 9.14
C GLY A 380 -25.87 3.21 10.43
N GLY A 381 -25.21 2.90 11.53
CA GLY A 381 -25.61 3.30 12.86
C GLY A 381 -24.44 2.92 13.74
N ALA A 382 -23.79 3.88 14.37
CA ALA A 382 -23.06 3.60 15.61
C ALA A 382 -24.01 2.71 16.40
N ALA A 383 -23.67 1.41 16.57
CA ALA A 383 -24.61 0.41 17.06
C ALA A 383 -25.44 1.11 18.11
N GLU A 384 -26.72 1.38 17.80
CA GLU A 384 -27.55 2.00 18.82
C GLU A 384 -27.33 1.07 19.98
N VAL A 385 -26.92 1.64 21.11
CA VAL A 385 -26.94 0.91 22.36
C VAL A 385 -28.42 0.70 22.61
N ASN A 386 -29.03 -0.21 21.84
CA ASN A 386 -30.37 -0.69 21.98
C ASN A 386 -30.38 -1.11 23.43
N GLY A 387 -31.21 -0.41 24.21
CA GLY A 387 -31.18 -0.34 25.67
C GLY A 387 -31.40 -1.66 26.39
N ALA A 388 -31.24 -2.80 25.72
CA ALA A 388 -30.95 -4.08 26.35
C ALA A 388 -29.44 -4.28 26.39
N ALA A 389 -28.76 -3.57 27.32
CA ALA A 389 -27.45 -4.01 27.73
C ALA A 389 -27.59 -5.46 28.23
N THR A 390 -27.11 -6.43 27.47
CA THR A 390 -26.58 -7.67 28.04
C THR A 390 -25.33 -7.29 28.81
N GLY A 391 -25.53 -6.56 29.92
CA GLY A 391 -24.45 -6.12 30.78
C GLY A 391 -23.77 -7.36 31.30
N VAL A 392 -22.46 -7.49 31.06
CA VAL A 392 -21.63 -8.41 31.81
C VAL A 392 -21.78 -7.99 33.27
N ARG A 393 -22.54 -8.78 34.03
CA ARG A 393 -22.77 -8.53 35.46
C ARG A 393 -21.54 -9.01 36.21
N VAL A 394 -20.72 -8.07 36.66
CA VAL A 394 -19.73 -8.32 37.71
C VAL A 394 -20.44 -8.46 39.06
N SER A 395 -19.83 -9.22 39.98
CA SER A 395 -20.37 -9.36 41.34
C SER A 395 -20.38 -8.01 42.07
N ARG A 396 -21.16 -7.89 43.16
CA ARG A 396 -21.27 -6.62 43.93
C ARG A 396 -19.94 -6.14 44.52
N ASP A 397 -18.98 -7.04 44.67
CA ASP A 397 -17.67 -6.76 45.25
C ASP A 397 -16.60 -6.50 44.18
N GLU A 398 -17.00 -6.41 42.91
CA GLU A 398 -16.13 -6.23 41.74
C GLU A 398 -16.50 -4.99 40.91
N VAL A 399 -15.53 -4.47 40.18
CA VAL A 399 -15.64 -3.29 39.32
C VAL A 399 -15.50 -3.71 37.86
N GLY A 400 -16.57 -3.50 37.09
CA GLY A 400 -16.56 -3.68 35.64
C GLY A 400 -16.08 -2.42 34.95
N VAL A 401 -15.01 -2.52 34.15
CA VAL A 401 -14.38 -1.40 33.45
C VAL A 401 -14.63 -1.52 31.95
N GLY A 402 -15.30 -0.52 31.40
CA GLY A 402 -15.36 -0.27 29.95
C GLY A 402 -14.17 0.58 29.52
N PHE A 403 -13.48 0.18 28.46
CA PHE A 403 -12.29 0.87 27.97
C PHE A 403 -12.52 1.45 26.56
N LEU A 404 -12.53 2.77 26.46
CA LEU A 404 -12.66 3.50 25.19
C LEU A 404 -11.29 3.93 24.66
N GLY A 405 -10.96 3.49 23.44
CA GLY A 405 -9.70 3.82 22.77
C GLY A 405 -8.59 2.81 23.09
N VAL A 406 -8.50 1.75 22.28
CA VAL A 406 -7.52 0.68 22.48
C VAL A 406 -6.26 0.89 21.63
N GLY A 407 -5.64 2.05 21.80
CA GLY A 407 -4.39 2.41 21.15
C GLY A 407 -3.18 1.62 21.69
N SER A 408 -1.99 1.86 21.11
CA SER A 408 -0.76 1.18 21.54
C SER A 408 -0.50 1.35 23.03
N PHE A 409 -0.52 2.59 23.54
CA PHE A 409 -0.30 2.85 24.97
C PHE A 409 -1.30 2.13 25.89
N ALA A 410 -2.58 2.11 25.51
CA ALA A 410 -3.60 1.38 26.25
C ALA A 410 -3.29 -0.13 26.32
N ARG A 411 -2.89 -0.74 25.19
CA ARG A 411 -2.58 -2.17 25.11
C ARG A 411 -1.27 -2.55 25.80
N THR A 412 -0.28 -1.65 25.86
CA THR A 412 1.04 -1.97 26.41
C THR A 412 1.20 -1.58 27.87
N VAL A 413 0.45 -0.57 28.34
CA VAL A 413 0.61 -0.02 29.70
C VAL A 413 -0.67 -0.17 30.52
N LEU A 414 -1.78 0.39 30.04
CA LEU A 414 -3.00 0.53 30.87
C LEU A 414 -3.71 -0.80 31.08
N LEU A 415 -4.03 -1.53 30.00
CA LEU A 415 -4.76 -2.81 30.07
C LEU A 415 -3.97 -3.89 30.84
N PRO A 416 -2.66 -4.11 30.62
CA PRO A 416 -1.89 -5.06 31.43
C PRO A 416 -1.84 -4.71 32.92
N THR A 417 -1.88 -3.42 33.27
CA THR A 417 -1.92 -2.98 34.66
C THR A 417 -3.31 -3.17 35.26
N LEU A 418 -4.35 -2.83 34.50
CA LEU A 418 -5.75 -2.97 34.91
C LEU A 418 -6.12 -4.42 35.22
N VAL A 419 -5.71 -5.37 34.38
CA VAL A 419 -5.99 -6.81 34.58
C VAL A 419 -5.27 -7.38 35.81
N LYS A 420 -4.27 -6.67 36.37
CA LYS A 420 -3.60 -7.08 37.63
C LYS A 420 -4.27 -6.50 38.88
N VAL A 421 -5.22 -5.57 38.73
CA VAL A 421 -5.93 -4.98 39.88
C VAL A 421 -6.98 -5.97 40.37
N ALA A 422 -6.84 -6.42 41.62
CA ALA A 422 -7.80 -7.34 42.24
C ALA A 422 -9.21 -6.72 42.26
N GLY A 423 -10.20 -7.50 41.82
CA GLY A 423 -11.59 -7.08 41.76
C GLY A 423 -11.95 -6.17 40.57
N ALA A 424 -11.05 -5.91 39.61
CA ALA A 424 -11.35 -5.15 38.40
C ALA A 424 -11.40 -6.04 37.16
N HIS A 425 -12.46 -5.93 36.37
CA HIS A 425 -12.69 -6.75 35.18
C HIS A 425 -12.97 -5.90 33.95
N VAL A 426 -12.31 -6.19 32.84
CA VAL A 426 -12.57 -5.50 31.57
C VAL A 426 -13.83 -6.08 30.92
N VAL A 427 -14.94 -5.36 31.04
CA VAL A 427 -16.26 -5.83 30.56
C VAL A 427 -16.57 -5.39 29.12
N ARG A 428 -15.88 -4.35 28.64
CA ARG A 428 -16.07 -3.84 27.28
C ARG A 428 -14.82 -3.13 26.78
N LEU A 429 -14.47 -3.37 25.53
CA LEU A 429 -13.40 -2.68 24.81
C LEU A 429 -14.00 -2.01 23.57
N VAL A 430 -13.70 -0.73 23.36
CA VAL A 430 -14.17 0.05 22.21
C VAL A 430 -12.96 0.65 21.51
N SER A 431 -12.80 0.38 20.22
CA SER A 431 -11.72 0.91 19.39
C SER A 431 -12.24 1.31 18.02
N LYS A 432 -11.62 2.34 17.42
CA LYS A 432 -11.94 2.77 16.05
C LYS A 432 -11.57 1.71 15.01
N GLY A 433 -10.46 1.00 15.22
CA GLY A 433 -9.92 0.01 14.28
C GLY A 433 -10.22 -1.43 14.69
N GLY A 434 -10.61 -2.26 13.71
CA GLY A 434 -10.93 -3.68 13.93
C GLY A 434 -9.76 -4.48 14.53
N LEU A 435 -8.54 -4.33 13.98
CA LEU A 435 -7.37 -5.07 14.47
C LEU A 435 -6.97 -4.75 15.91
N SER A 436 -7.07 -3.48 16.31
CA SER A 436 -6.76 -3.10 17.69
C SER A 436 -7.81 -3.61 18.67
N ALA A 437 -9.10 -3.64 18.27
CA ALA A 437 -10.16 -4.26 19.04
C ALA A 437 -9.95 -5.78 19.19
N ALA A 438 -9.72 -6.50 18.10
CA ALA A 438 -9.52 -7.95 18.10
C ALA A 438 -8.27 -8.35 18.89
N GLY A 439 -7.13 -7.68 18.67
CA GLY A 439 -5.90 -7.98 19.39
C GLY A 439 -6.01 -7.74 20.90
N ALA A 440 -6.79 -6.75 21.33
CA ALA A 440 -7.06 -6.51 22.74
C ALA A 440 -8.07 -7.50 23.34
N ARG A 441 -9.10 -7.87 22.58
CA ARG A 441 -10.04 -8.96 22.96
C ARG A 441 -9.26 -10.25 23.20
N ASP A 442 -8.47 -10.69 22.24
CA ASP A 442 -7.80 -11.99 22.30
C ASP A 442 -6.78 -12.07 23.46
N LYS A 443 -6.22 -10.92 23.87
CA LYS A 443 -5.20 -10.82 24.93
C LYS A 443 -5.78 -10.55 26.32
N PHE A 444 -6.84 -9.74 26.43
CA PHE A 444 -7.33 -9.21 27.71
C PHE A 444 -8.77 -9.58 28.03
N ALA A 445 -9.55 -10.11 27.07
CA ALA A 445 -10.92 -10.59 27.34
C ALA A 445 -10.95 -12.03 27.88
N LYS A 446 -9.81 -12.74 27.95
CA LYS A 446 -9.71 -14.08 28.56
C LYS A 446 -9.77 -14.07 30.10
N THR A 447 -9.86 -12.88 30.71
CA THR A 447 -10.00 -12.66 32.15
C THR A 447 -11.39 -12.13 32.53
N ALA A 448 -12.37 -12.21 31.62
CA ALA A 448 -13.76 -11.79 31.82
C ALA A 448 -14.71 -12.99 31.88
#